data_AF-R5B364-F1
#
_entry.id   AF-R5B364-F1
#
_cell.length_a   1.000
_cell.length_b   1.000
_cell.length_c   1.000
_cell.angle_alpha   90.00
_cell.angle_beta   90.00
_cell.angle_gamma   90.00
#
_symmetry.space_group_name_H-M   'P 1'
#
loop_
_entity.id
_entity.type
_entity.pdbx_description
1 polymer ?
#
loop_
_entity_poly.entity_id
_entity_poly.type
_entity_poly.pdbx_seq_one_letter_code
_entity_poly.pdbx_strand_id
1 'polypeptide(L)'
;MPADKIVNCRTYGGHGEQMAVFASTTMVDGKPLSEIIGTEALPTKEWEDLKVRVIQGGKHIIDLRGRSSFQSPAYLSIEMIAAAMGGKPFRWPAGCYVNNDKYQHIMMAMETTIDKNGVSYKEIKGTPEEQKELDESYKHLCTLRDEVIAMGVLPPIADWHKLNPNIK
;
A
#
# COMPACT_ATOMS: atom_id res chain seq x y z
N MET A 1 -19.44 -15.14 -0.03
CA MET A 1 -18.35 -15.82 0.70
C MET A 1 -18.02 -15.00 1.95
N PRO A 2 -17.86 -15.63 3.12
CA PRO A 2 -17.41 -14.96 4.35
C PRO A 2 -16.03 -14.28 4.19
N ALA A 3 -15.82 -13.12 4.82
CA ALA A 3 -14.59 -12.33 4.68
C ALA A 3 -13.36 -12.98 5.33
N ASP A 4 -13.57 -13.79 6.38
CA ASP A 4 -12.54 -14.55 7.08
C ASP A 4 -11.91 -15.66 6.23
N LYS A 5 -12.56 -16.06 5.13
CA LYS A 5 -12.00 -16.97 4.13
C LYS A 5 -11.08 -16.30 3.12
N ILE A 6 -11.00 -14.97 3.11
CA ILE A 6 -10.09 -14.21 2.25
C ILE A 6 -8.95 -13.70 3.11
N VAL A 7 -7.74 -14.16 2.82
CA VAL A 7 -6.57 -13.80 3.63
C VAL A 7 -5.47 -13.21 2.76
N ASN A 8 -4.75 -12.27 3.36
CA ASN A 8 -3.54 -11.69 2.78
C ASN A 8 -3.76 -10.89 1.48
N CYS A 9 -4.87 -10.13 1.40
CA CYS A 9 -5.04 -9.10 0.36
C CYS A 9 -4.00 -7.99 0.55
N ARG A 10 -3.24 -7.66 -0.49
CA ARG A 10 -2.15 -6.68 -0.42
C ARG A 10 -2.17 -5.73 -1.60
N THR A 11 -2.03 -4.45 -1.28
CA THR A 11 -1.65 -3.41 -2.22
C THR A 11 -0.43 -2.68 -1.67
N TYR A 12 0.47 -2.28 -2.55
CA TYR A 12 1.71 -1.59 -2.20
C TYR A 12 1.90 -0.34 -3.07
N GLY A 13 2.93 0.45 -2.77
CA GLY A 13 3.23 1.67 -3.51
C GLY A 13 2.41 2.86 -3.04
N GLY A 14 1.86 3.62 -3.99
CA GLY A 14 0.98 4.74 -3.77
C GLY A 14 -0.42 4.34 -3.30
N HIS A 15 -1.26 5.34 -3.07
CA HIS A 15 -2.66 5.16 -2.70
C HIS A 15 -3.58 5.57 -3.86
N GLY A 16 -4.81 5.05 -3.89
CA GLY A 16 -5.79 5.34 -4.94
C GLY A 16 -5.37 4.79 -6.30
N GLU A 17 -5.37 5.63 -7.34
CA GLU A 17 -5.05 5.22 -8.72
C GLU A 17 -3.62 4.70 -8.90
N GLN A 18 -2.75 4.95 -7.92
CA GLN A 18 -1.34 4.60 -7.95
C GLN A 18 -1.02 3.38 -7.09
N MET A 19 -2.03 2.64 -6.60
CA MET A 19 -1.79 1.41 -5.84
C MET A 19 -1.43 0.26 -6.79
N ALA A 20 -0.41 -0.54 -6.44
CA ALA A 20 -0.09 -1.77 -7.14
C ALA A 20 -0.77 -2.96 -6.44
N VAL A 21 -1.54 -3.77 -7.17
CA VAL A 21 -2.32 -4.88 -6.60
C VAL A 21 -1.53 -6.17 -6.68
N PHE A 22 -1.25 -6.79 -5.52
CA PHE A 22 -0.49 -8.04 -5.45
C PHE A 22 -1.42 -9.23 -5.19
N ALA A 23 -2.17 -9.61 -6.22
CA ALA A 23 -3.13 -10.71 -6.17
C ALA A 23 -2.47 -12.06 -5.84
N SER A 24 -1.21 -12.26 -6.24
CA SER A 24 -0.42 -13.46 -5.97
C SER A 24 -0.24 -13.76 -4.47
N THR A 25 -0.43 -12.75 -3.61
CA THR A 25 -0.31 -12.89 -2.15
C THR A 25 -1.57 -13.43 -1.48
N THR A 26 -2.72 -13.36 -2.19
CA THR A 26 -4.04 -13.59 -1.61
C THR A 26 -4.48 -15.03 -1.72
N MET A 27 -5.09 -15.56 -0.65
CA MET A 27 -5.75 -16.85 -0.66
C MET A 27 -7.25 -16.66 -0.45
N VAL A 28 -8.05 -17.45 -1.15
CA VAL A 28 -9.51 -17.48 -1.09
C VAL A 28 -9.94 -18.91 -0.79
N ASP A 29 -10.49 -19.12 0.41
CA ASP A 29 -10.89 -20.44 0.92
C ASP A 29 -9.77 -21.50 0.77
N GLY A 30 -8.53 -21.08 1.07
CA GLY A 30 -7.34 -21.93 0.97
C GLY A 30 -6.76 -22.11 -0.44
N LYS A 31 -7.34 -21.50 -1.48
CA LYS A 31 -6.80 -21.52 -2.86
C LYS A 31 -6.15 -20.19 -3.24
N PRO A 32 -5.02 -20.18 -3.97
CA PRO A 32 -4.45 -18.93 -4.48
C PRO A 32 -5.44 -18.16 -5.34
N LEU A 33 -5.56 -16.85 -5.14
CA LEU A 33 -6.44 -16.01 -5.95
C LEU A 33 -6.07 -16.07 -7.45
N SER A 34 -4.78 -16.27 -7.76
CA SER A 34 -4.28 -16.46 -9.12
C SER A 34 -4.85 -17.69 -9.83
N GLU A 35 -5.29 -18.72 -9.10
CA GLU A 35 -5.94 -19.91 -9.67
C GLU A 35 -7.44 -19.70 -9.91
N ILE A 36 -8.01 -18.63 -9.37
CA ILE A 36 -9.45 -18.33 -9.43
C ILE A 36 -9.72 -17.26 -10.49
N ILE A 37 -8.84 -16.26 -10.63
CA ILE A 37 -8.95 -15.22 -11.66
C ILE A 37 -8.98 -15.86 -13.05
N GLY A 38 -9.94 -15.45 -13.87
CA GLY A 38 -10.13 -15.94 -15.24
C GLY A 38 -10.94 -17.25 -15.34
N THR A 39 -11.32 -17.84 -14.21
CA THR A 39 -12.25 -18.99 -14.17
C THR A 39 -13.71 -18.54 -14.21
N GLU A 40 -14.65 -19.47 -14.31
CA GLU A 40 -16.08 -19.18 -14.19
C GLU A 40 -16.45 -18.55 -12.83
N ALA A 41 -15.70 -18.87 -11.76
CA ALA A 41 -15.94 -18.33 -10.43
C ALA A 41 -15.51 -16.86 -10.27
N LEU A 42 -14.56 -16.40 -11.08
CA LEU A 42 -14.14 -15.00 -11.15
C LEU A 42 -13.62 -14.68 -12.55
N PRO A 43 -14.52 -14.41 -13.52
CA PRO A 43 -14.13 -14.10 -14.88
C PRO A 43 -13.21 -12.88 -14.94
N THR A 44 -12.29 -12.83 -15.92
CA THR A 44 -11.29 -11.75 -16.04
C THR A 44 -11.91 -10.36 -15.98
N LYS A 45 -13.06 -10.15 -16.64
CA LYS A 45 -13.76 -8.86 -16.60
C LYS A 45 -14.21 -8.49 -15.19
N GLU A 46 -14.75 -9.44 -14.42
CA GLU A 46 -15.19 -9.17 -13.05
C GLU A 46 -14.01 -8.87 -12.12
N TRP A 47 -12.85 -9.49 -12.36
CA TRP A 47 -11.60 -9.16 -11.69
C TRP A 47 -11.14 -7.73 -11.98
N GLU A 48 -11.12 -7.33 -13.26
CA GLU A 48 -10.79 -5.95 -13.64
C GLU A 48 -11.75 -4.94 -13.03
N ASP A 49 -13.06 -5.21 -13.08
CA ASP A 49 -14.08 -4.36 -12.46
C ASP A 49 -13.92 -4.29 -10.93
N LEU A 50 -13.49 -5.38 -10.29
CA LEU A 50 -13.20 -5.42 -8.85
C LEU A 50 -12.02 -4.51 -8.50
N LYS A 51 -10.92 -4.57 -9.25
CA LYS A 51 -9.76 -3.68 -9.05
C LYS A 51 -10.18 -2.21 -9.14
N VAL A 52 -10.99 -1.85 -10.14
CA VAL A 52 -11.52 -0.49 -10.30
C VAL A 52 -12.37 -0.07 -9.09
N ARG A 53 -13.23 -0.95 -8.56
CA ARG A 53 -14.02 -0.65 -7.36
C ARG A 53 -13.15 -0.41 -6.12
N VAL A 54 -12.03 -1.11 -5.99
CA VAL A 54 -11.08 -0.89 -4.88
C VAL A 54 -10.41 0.48 -5.01
N ILE A 55 -9.90 0.81 -6.21
CA ILE A 55 -9.29 2.10 -6.51
C ILE A 55 -10.26 3.25 -6.22
N GLN A 56 -11.51 3.11 -6.63
CA GLN A 56 -12.57 4.11 -6.47
C GLN A 56 -13.32 3.99 -5.14
N GLY A 57 -12.86 3.15 -4.20
CA GLY A 57 -13.59 2.88 -2.96
C GLY A 57 -13.83 4.14 -2.12
N GLY A 58 -12.84 5.03 -2.03
CA GLY A 58 -12.98 6.31 -1.33
C GLY A 58 -14.08 7.19 -1.92
N LYS A 59 -14.10 7.33 -3.25
CA LYS A 59 -15.14 8.04 -3.98
C LYS A 59 -16.51 7.41 -3.76
N HIS A 60 -16.61 6.08 -3.86
CA HIS A 60 -17.87 5.37 -3.64
C HIS A 60 -18.43 5.61 -2.23
N ILE A 61 -17.57 5.69 -1.20
CA ILE A 61 -18.02 6.05 0.15
C ILE A 61 -18.52 7.49 0.23
N ILE A 62 -17.87 8.43 -0.48
CA ILE A 62 -18.35 9.83 -0.57
C ILE A 62 -19.74 9.86 -1.20
N ASP A 63 -19.92 9.17 -2.34
CA ASP A 63 -21.19 9.13 -3.05
C ASP A 63 -22.32 8.56 -2.18
N LEU A 64 -22.03 7.52 -1.38
CA LEU A 64 -23.01 6.90 -0.49
C LEU A 64 -23.28 7.69 0.79
N ARG A 65 -22.26 8.34 1.38
CA ARG A 65 -22.35 8.94 2.72
C ARG A 65 -22.40 10.47 2.72
N GLY A 66 -22.22 11.10 1.56
CA GLY A 66 -22.08 12.55 1.39
C GLY A 66 -20.80 13.14 2.00
N ARG A 67 -19.82 12.30 2.36
CA ARG A 67 -18.55 12.68 3.00
C ARG A 67 -17.53 11.55 2.93
N SER A 68 -16.25 11.88 3.09
CA SER A 68 -15.15 10.90 3.12
C SER A 68 -15.31 9.85 4.23
N SER A 69 -14.71 8.68 4.04
CA SER A 69 -14.63 7.64 5.07
C SER A 69 -13.89 8.15 6.30
N PHE A 70 -14.45 7.98 7.49
CA PHE A 70 -13.81 8.39 8.74
C PHE A 70 -13.66 7.23 9.74
N GLN A 71 -14.57 6.25 9.74
CA GLN A 71 -14.53 5.15 10.72
C GLN A 71 -13.38 4.17 10.45
N SER A 72 -13.26 3.65 9.23
CA SER A 72 -12.19 2.70 8.88
C SER A 72 -10.79 3.32 8.93
N PRO A 73 -10.53 4.54 8.41
CA PRO A 73 -9.22 5.17 8.57
C PRO A 73 -8.88 5.46 10.03
N ALA A 74 -9.84 5.88 10.85
CA ALA A 74 -9.60 6.12 12.26
C ALA A 74 -9.25 4.83 12.99
N TYR A 75 -10.04 3.76 12.79
CA TYR A 75 -9.81 2.47 13.44
C TYR A 75 -8.41 1.92 13.10
N LEU A 76 -8.05 1.87 11.81
CA LEU A 76 -6.75 1.34 11.38
C LEU A 76 -5.58 2.20 11.88
N SER A 77 -5.72 3.53 11.88
CA SER A 77 -4.71 4.43 12.45
C SER A 77 -4.51 4.18 13.95
N ILE A 78 -5.59 3.89 14.68
CA ILE A 78 -5.51 3.54 16.10
C ILE A 78 -4.87 2.17 16.32
N GLU A 79 -5.14 1.18 15.46
CA GLU A 79 -4.42 -0.11 15.52
C GLU A 79 -2.92 0.05 15.26
N MET A 80 -2.53 0.92 14.32
CA MET A 80 -1.12 1.21 14.03
C MET A 80 -0.40 1.83 15.24
N ILE A 81 -0.98 2.86 15.88
CA ILE A 81 -0.35 3.50 17.05
C ILE A 81 -0.38 2.57 18.27
N ALA A 82 -1.44 1.79 18.47
CA ALA A 82 -1.50 0.80 19.54
C ALA A 82 -0.38 -0.25 19.39
N ALA A 83 -0.10 -0.68 18.17
CA ALA A 83 1.02 -1.57 17.88
C ALA A 83 2.37 -0.91 18.18
N ALA A 84 2.57 0.34 17.75
CA ALA A 84 3.78 1.12 18.03
C ALA A 84 4.00 1.38 19.54
N MET A 85 2.93 1.41 20.33
CA MET A 85 2.96 1.53 21.79
C MET A 85 3.18 0.18 22.51
N GLY A 86 3.44 -0.91 21.78
CA GLY A 86 3.71 -2.23 22.35
C GLY A 86 2.48 -3.14 22.50
N GLY A 87 1.36 -2.79 21.87
CA GLY A 87 0.22 -3.68 21.71
C GLY A 87 0.44 -4.78 20.67
N LYS A 88 -0.67 -5.34 20.16
CA LYS A 88 -0.64 -6.35 19.10
C LYS A 88 0.03 -5.77 17.85
N PRO A 89 1.02 -6.46 17.23
CA PRO A 89 1.66 -5.98 16.01
C PRO A 89 0.66 -5.74 14.87
N PHE A 90 0.78 -4.60 14.19
CA PHE A 90 0.00 -4.29 13.00
C PHE A 90 0.72 -4.85 11.77
N ARG A 91 -0.01 -5.62 10.95
CA ARG A 91 0.54 -6.43 9.85
C ARG A 91 -0.17 -6.20 8.50
N TRP A 92 -0.87 -5.08 8.36
CA TRP A 92 -1.32 -4.62 7.04
C TRP A 92 -0.26 -3.69 6.45
N PRO A 93 -0.20 -3.54 5.11
CA PRO A 93 0.67 -2.57 4.48
C PRO A 93 0.47 -1.17 5.04
N ALA A 94 1.57 -0.51 5.35
CA ALA A 94 1.62 0.86 5.84
C ALA A 94 2.70 1.63 5.09
N GLY A 95 2.49 2.94 4.96
CA GLY A 95 3.50 3.85 4.39
C GLY A 95 4.71 3.95 5.30
N CYS A 96 5.89 3.62 4.79
CA CYS A 96 7.16 3.77 5.50
C CYS A 96 8.23 4.37 4.60
N TYR A 97 9.32 4.84 5.21
CA TYR A 97 10.47 5.33 4.46
C TYR A 97 11.18 4.17 3.78
N VAL A 98 11.43 4.30 2.48
CA VAL A 98 12.16 3.32 1.67
C VAL A 98 13.33 4.02 1.01
N ASN A 99 14.52 3.51 1.31
CA ASN A 99 15.73 3.82 0.56
C ASN A 99 16.59 2.55 0.46
N ASN A 100 16.48 1.86 -0.68
CA ASN A 100 17.21 0.64 -0.99
C ASN A 100 17.68 0.66 -2.46
N ASP A 101 18.23 -0.45 -2.94
CA ASP A 101 18.78 -0.55 -4.30
C ASP A 101 17.74 -0.31 -5.42
N LYS A 102 16.45 -0.45 -5.13
CA LYS A 102 15.36 -0.35 -6.12
C LYS A 102 14.54 0.93 -5.98
N TYR A 103 14.17 1.29 -4.76
CA TYR A 103 13.32 2.43 -4.44
C TYR A 103 14.06 3.36 -3.48
N GLN A 104 14.29 4.60 -3.91
CA GLN A 104 15.16 5.53 -3.21
C GLN A 104 14.41 6.78 -2.74
N HIS A 105 14.68 7.17 -1.49
CA HIS A 105 14.20 8.41 -0.88
C HIS A 105 12.70 8.66 -1.07
N ILE A 106 11.87 7.71 -0.65
CA ILE A 106 10.42 7.80 -0.82
C ILE A 106 9.66 7.26 0.39
N MET A 107 8.41 7.70 0.55
CA MET A 107 7.43 7.07 1.43
C MET A 107 6.44 6.29 0.56
N MET A 108 6.31 4.99 0.79
CA MET A 108 5.37 4.14 0.03
C MET A 108 4.85 3.00 0.90
N ALA A 109 3.67 2.46 0.56
CA ALA A 109 3.11 1.30 1.25
C ALA A 109 3.97 0.06 0.96
N MET A 110 4.44 -0.59 2.02
CA MET A 110 5.29 -1.79 1.95
C MET A 110 4.74 -2.92 2.82
N GLU A 111 5.22 -4.15 2.62
CA GLU A 111 4.91 -5.28 3.51
C GLU A 111 5.59 -5.06 4.86
N THR A 112 4.83 -4.46 5.77
CA THR A 112 5.34 -3.87 7.01
C THR A 112 4.89 -4.67 8.23
N THR A 113 5.67 -4.53 9.29
CA THR A 113 5.24 -4.83 10.66
C THR A 113 5.52 -3.59 11.50
N ILE A 114 4.48 -3.10 12.16
CA ILE A 114 4.60 -2.05 13.18
C ILE A 114 4.48 -2.73 14.54
N ASP A 115 5.46 -2.51 15.40
CA ASP A 115 5.48 -2.96 16.79
C ASP A 115 6.19 -1.92 17.69
N LYS A 116 6.51 -2.27 18.94
CA LYS A 116 7.16 -1.35 19.91
C LYS A 116 8.49 -0.76 19.43
N ASN A 117 9.13 -1.34 18.42
CA ASN A 117 10.39 -0.84 17.85
C ASN A 117 10.14 0.10 16.65
N GLY A 118 8.89 0.44 16.36
CA GLY A 118 8.48 1.23 15.22
C GLY A 118 8.11 0.37 14.01
N VAL A 119 8.36 0.90 12.82
CA VAL A 119 8.04 0.23 11.55
C VAL A 119 9.27 -0.49 10.99
N SER A 120 9.06 -1.71 10.53
CA SER A 120 10.00 -2.45 9.69
C SER A 120 9.28 -2.97 8.46
N TYR A 121 9.98 -3.10 7.33
CA TYR A 121 9.41 -3.69 6.12
C TYR A 121 10.25 -4.83 5.58
N LYS A 122 9.61 -5.72 4.83
CA LYS A 122 10.24 -6.83 4.11
C LYS A 122 10.22 -6.57 2.62
N GLU A 123 11.07 -7.29 1.90
CA GLU A 123 10.99 -7.37 0.45
C GLU A 123 9.61 -7.89 0.02
N ILE A 124 9.01 -7.20 -0.95
CA ILE A 124 7.73 -7.58 -1.52
C ILE A 124 7.98 -8.68 -2.56
N LYS A 125 7.31 -9.82 -2.38
CA LYS A 125 7.29 -10.92 -3.35
C LYS A 125 6.00 -10.86 -4.16
N GLY A 126 6.15 -10.91 -5.49
CA GLY A 126 5.03 -10.90 -6.44
C GLY A 126 5.51 -11.33 -7.82
N THR A 127 4.58 -11.37 -8.79
CA THR A 127 4.90 -11.69 -10.18
C THR A 127 5.67 -10.54 -10.86
N PRO A 128 6.33 -10.80 -12.01
CA PRO A 128 6.98 -9.73 -12.77
C PRO A 128 6.05 -8.57 -13.13
N GLU A 129 4.77 -8.86 -13.41
CA GLU A 129 3.75 -7.86 -13.73
C GLU A 129 3.40 -7.00 -12.51
N GLU A 130 3.20 -7.62 -11.34
CA GLU A 130 2.94 -6.90 -10.09
C GLU A 130 4.13 -6.02 -9.67
N GLN A 131 5.35 -6.51 -9.88
CA GLN A 131 6.57 -5.73 -9.65
C GLN A 131 6.67 -4.53 -10.59
N LYS A 132 6.28 -4.70 -11.86
CA LYS A 132 6.23 -3.61 -12.83
C LYS A 132 5.20 -2.56 -12.43
N GLU A 133 4.02 -2.96 -11.97
CA GLU A 133 3.01 -2.02 -11.45
C GLU A 133 3.54 -1.24 -10.23
N LEU A 134 4.27 -1.89 -9.34
CA LEU A 134 4.92 -1.22 -8.21
C LEU A 134 6.00 -0.24 -8.65
N ASP A 135 6.74 -0.56 -9.71
CA ASP A 135 7.75 0.33 -10.29
C ASP A 135 7.12 1.58 -10.93
N GLU A 136 5.99 1.43 -11.62
CA GLU A 136 5.24 2.57 -12.15
C GLU A 136 4.64 3.44 -11.02
N SER A 137 4.10 2.79 -9.98
CA SER A 137 3.64 3.47 -8.77
C SER A 137 4.75 4.30 -8.11
N TYR A 138 5.94 3.73 -7.96
CA TYR A 138 7.12 4.42 -7.43
C TYR A 138 7.51 5.64 -8.26
N LYS A 139 7.52 5.52 -9.60
CA LYS A 139 7.83 6.65 -10.50
C LYS A 139 6.87 7.80 -10.28
N HIS A 140 5.57 7.51 -10.17
CA HIS A 140 4.58 8.55 -9.91
C HIS A 140 4.80 9.25 -8.55
N LEU A 141 5.12 8.48 -7.51
CA LEU A 141 5.46 9.04 -6.20
C LEU A 141 6.71 9.94 -6.25
N CYS A 142 7.72 9.55 -7.02
CA CYS A 142 8.91 10.38 -7.24
C CYS A 142 8.58 11.70 -7.93
N THR A 143 7.71 11.69 -8.96
CA THR A 143 7.25 12.93 -9.60
C THR A 143 6.64 13.88 -8.58
N LEU A 144 5.72 13.39 -7.74
CA LEU A 144 5.09 14.22 -6.70
C LEU A 144 6.11 14.72 -5.66
N ARG A 145 7.05 13.88 -5.23
CA ARG A 145 8.15 14.30 -4.34
C ARG A 145 8.95 15.45 -4.95
N ASP A 146 9.33 15.32 -6.22
CA ASP A 146 10.18 16.28 -6.90
C ASP A 146 9.44 17.60 -7.16
N GLU A 147 8.13 17.55 -7.42
CA GLU A 147 7.26 18.74 -7.44
C GLU A 147 7.23 19.45 -6.07
N VAL A 148 7.11 18.70 -4.97
CA VAL A 148 7.12 19.26 -3.62
C VAL A 148 8.48 19.86 -3.25
N ILE A 149 9.58 19.32 -3.78
CA ILE A 149 10.91 19.92 -3.69
C ILE A 149 10.97 21.23 -4.50
N ALA A 150 10.45 21.23 -5.73
CA ALA A 150 10.43 22.42 -6.59
C ALA A 150 9.59 23.56 -6.00
N MET A 151 8.53 23.24 -5.24
CA MET A 151 7.74 24.21 -4.48
C MET A 151 8.47 24.75 -3.22
N GLY A 152 9.65 24.22 -2.88
CA GLY A 152 10.42 24.62 -1.71
C GLY A 152 9.86 24.12 -0.39
N VAL A 153 8.91 23.17 -0.41
CA VAL A 153 8.32 22.56 0.80
C VAL A 153 9.25 21.50 1.36
N LEU A 154 9.87 20.70 0.49
CA LEU A 154 10.92 19.76 0.85
C LEU A 154 12.29 20.28 0.38
N PRO A 155 13.37 20.09 1.17
CA PRO A 155 14.72 20.41 0.72
C PRO A 155 15.16 19.45 -0.41
N PRO A 156 16.19 19.82 -1.20
CA PRO A 156 16.81 18.90 -2.14
C PRO A 156 17.26 17.59 -1.47
N ILE A 157 17.10 16.46 -2.16
CA ILE A 157 17.43 15.12 -1.62
C ILE A 157 18.87 15.06 -1.10
N ALA A 158 19.81 15.71 -1.80
CA ALA A 158 21.22 15.76 -1.42
C ALA A 158 21.46 16.36 -0.02
N ASP A 159 20.54 17.18 0.48
CA ASP A 159 20.62 17.80 1.80
C ASP A 159 19.96 16.97 2.91
N TRP A 160 19.21 15.92 2.59
CA TRP A 160 18.39 15.20 3.57
C TRP A 160 19.22 14.57 4.69
N HIS A 161 20.32 13.87 4.34
CA HIS A 161 21.18 13.25 5.34
C HIS A 161 21.87 14.28 6.25
N LYS A 162 22.23 15.44 5.70
CA LYS A 162 22.80 16.56 6.46
C LYS A 162 21.80 17.12 7.48
N LEU A 163 20.51 17.14 7.13
CA LEU A 163 19.44 17.63 7.99
C LEU A 163 18.98 16.58 9.02
N ASN A 164 18.98 15.30 8.66
CA ASN A 164 18.63 14.20 9.54
C ASN A 164 19.55 13.00 9.29
N PRO A 165 20.47 12.67 10.21
CA PRO A 165 21.43 11.58 10.03
C PRO A 165 20.79 10.19 10.00
N ASN A 166 19.51 10.06 10.40
CA ASN A 166 18.76 8.81 10.30
C ASN A 166 18.20 8.56 8.90
N ILE A 167 18.18 9.58 8.04
CA ILE A 167 17.80 9.45 6.62
C ILE A 167 19.08 9.20 5.85
N LYS A 168 19.28 7.95 5.44
CA LYS A 168 20.39 7.55 4.56
C LYS A 168 19.97 7.66 3.10
#